data_AF-A0A7S3J7J4-F1
#
_entry.id   AF-A0A7S3J7J4-F1
#
_cell.length_a   1.000
_cell.length_b   1.000
_cell.length_c   1.000
_cell.angle_alpha   90.00
_cell.angle_beta   90.00
_cell.angle_gamma   90.00
#
_symmetry.space_group_name_H-M   'P 1'
#
loop_
_entity.id
_entity.type
_entity.pdbx_description
1 polymer ?
#
loop_
_entity_poly.entity_id
_entity_poly.type
_entity_poly.pdbx_seq_one_letter_code
_entity_poly.pdbx_strand_id
1 'polypeptide(L)'
;ARLDKVEMNFCSLQETYCFFLNAYQCMYIHYYLKTVKSQQTDGDEHASLLSNIKSLMWKKKTNKVFFYSIGGLHFTLEELKHGVLRGNRKKPGAILRTLGGYDDRSQFITEENYDPRILFVC
;
A
#
# COMPACT_ATOMS: atom_id res chain seq x y z
N ALA A 1 7.65 2.43 -6.55
CA ALA A 1 9.13 2.34 -6.59
C ALA A 1 9.53 0.89 -6.79
N ARG A 2 10.80 0.61 -7.15
CA ARG A 2 11.28 -0.74 -7.44
C ARG A 2 12.43 -1.10 -6.49
N LEU A 3 12.21 -2.09 -5.63
CA LEU A 3 13.11 -2.64 -4.62
C LEU A 3 13.40 -4.11 -4.93
N ASP A 4 13.66 -4.40 -6.21
CA ASP A 4 13.78 -5.79 -6.72
C ASP A 4 15.10 -6.47 -6.35
N LYS A 5 16.09 -5.70 -5.89
CA LYS A 5 17.40 -6.23 -5.48
C LYS A 5 17.48 -6.61 -4.00
N VAL A 6 16.36 -6.56 -3.27
CA VAL A 6 16.33 -6.88 -1.84
C VAL A 6 16.13 -8.39 -1.69
N GLU A 7 17.15 -9.09 -1.19
CA GLU A 7 17.06 -10.50 -0.83
C GLU A 7 16.44 -10.65 0.56
N MET A 8 15.14 -10.95 0.62
CA MET A 8 14.40 -11.11 1.88
C MET A 8 14.51 -12.52 2.49
N ASN A 9 15.06 -13.48 1.75
CA ASN A 9 15.08 -14.91 2.12
C ASN A 9 16.01 -15.23 3.31
N PHE A 10 16.92 -14.31 3.65
CA PHE A 10 17.90 -14.49 4.74
C PHE A 10 17.62 -13.63 5.97
N CYS A 11 16.54 -12.85 5.95
CA CYS A 11 16.19 -11.96 7.06
C CYS A 11 15.49 -12.73 8.18
N SER A 12 15.81 -12.41 9.43
CA SER A 12 15.00 -12.81 10.58
C SER A 12 13.60 -12.21 10.50
N LEU A 13 12.67 -12.74 11.30
CA LEU A 13 11.30 -12.22 11.40
C LEU A 13 11.28 -10.73 11.75
N GLN A 14 12.14 -10.31 12.68
CA GLN A 14 12.24 -8.92 13.14
C GLN A 14 12.78 -8.00 12.05
N GLU A 15 13.82 -8.42 11.33
CA GLU A 15 14.37 -7.65 10.20
C GLU A 15 13.34 -7.51 9.08
N THR A 16 12.64 -8.60 8.77
CA THR A 16 11.54 -8.62 7.79
C THR A 16 10.45 -7.62 8.18
N TYR A 17 10.02 -7.64 9.45
CA TYR A 17 9.02 -6.72 9.97
C TYR A 17 9.48 -5.26 9.88
N CYS A 18 10.70 -4.96 10.36
CA CYS A 18 11.29 -3.62 10.29
C CYS A 18 11.41 -3.12 8.85
N PHE A 19 11.81 -3.99 7.92
CA PHE A 19 11.88 -3.67 6.50
C PHE A 19 10.51 -3.27 5.95
N PHE A 20 9.49 -4.12 6.14
CA PHE A 20 8.14 -3.84 5.62
C PHE A 20 7.48 -2.64 6.29
N LEU A 21 7.77 -2.40 7.57
CA LEU A 21 7.31 -1.21 8.30
C LEU A 21 7.88 0.07 7.68
N ASN A 22 9.20 0.11 7.47
CA ASN A 22 9.88 1.25 6.85
C ASN A 22 9.42 1.43 5.39
N ALA A 23 9.27 0.34 4.65
CA ALA A 23 8.76 0.36 3.28
C ALA A 23 7.35 0.94 3.21
N TYR A 24 6.46 0.53 4.13
CA TYR A 24 5.10 1.07 4.22
C TYR A 24 5.09 2.57 4.50
N GLN A 25 5.87 3.05 5.47
CA GLN A 25 5.94 4.47 5.82
C GLN A 25 6.45 5.31 4.64
N CYS A 26 7.53 4.87 4.00
CA CYS A 26 8.06 5.50 2.79
C CYS A 26 7.05 5.49 1.64
N MET A 27 6.35 4.37 1.45
CA MET A 27 5.33 4.23 0.42
C MET A 27 4.13 5.16 0.67
N TYR A 28 3.72 5.32 1.94
CA TYR A 28 2.62 6.21 2.31
C TYR A 28 2.97 7.67 2.02
N ILE A 29 4.15 8.12 2.46
CA ILE A 29 4.61 9.49 2.21
C ILE A 29 4.71 9.74 0.69
N HIS A 30 5.27 8.80 -0.06
CA HIS A 30 5.34 8.91 -1.51
C HIS A 30 3.94 8.99 -2.15
N TYR A 31 3.01 8.13 -1.72
CA TYR A 31 1.62 8.20 -2.18
C TYR A 31 1.00 9.57 -1.88
N TYR A 32 1.12 10.04 -0.64
CA TYR A 32 0.62 11.33 -0.21
C TYR A 32 1.17 12.49 -1.06
N LEU A 33 2.50 12.59 -1.19
CA LEU A 33 3.14 13.62 -2.01
C LEU A 33 2.70 13.57 -3.48
N LYS A 34 2.49 12.37 -4.03
CA LYS A 34 1.99 12.19 -5.39
C LYS A 34 0.55 12.70 -5.51
N THR A 35 -0.31 12.40 -4.54
CA THR A 35 -1.71 12.86 -4.54
C THR A 35 -1.81 14.38 -4.39
N VAL A 36 -1.00 14.99 -3.52
CA VAL A 36 -0.96 16.45 -3.33
C VAL A 36 -0.51 17.16 -4.59
N LYS A 37 0.57 16.68 -5.23
CA LYS A 37 1.05 17.27 -6.51
C LYS A 37 0.01 17.19 -7.62
N SER A 38 -0.74 16.08 -7.70
CA SER A 38 -1.79 15.94 -8.71
C SER A 38 -2.99 16.87 -8.51
N GLN A 39 -3.23 17.34 -7.28
CA GLN A 39 -4.31 18.29 -7.00
C GLN A 39 -3.94 19.73 -7.33
N GLN A 40 -2.65 20.09 -7.32
CA GLN A 40 -2.21 21.46 -7.61
C GLN A 40 -2.20 21.81 -9.10
N THR A 41 -2.21 20.81 -10.00
CA THR A 41 -2.23 21.04 -11.46
C THR A 41 -3.62 21.26 -12.05
N ASP A 42 -4.70 21.01 -11.29
CA ASP A 42 -6.08 21.10 -11.78
C ASP A 42 -6.78 22.40 -11.30
N GLY A 43 -6.01 23.47 -11.16
CA GLY A 43 -6.53 24.80 -10.84
C GLY A 43 -6.93 25.58 -12.10
N ASP A 44 -8.10 25.27 -12.65
CA ASP A 44 -8.88 26.22 -13.46
C ASP A 44 -10.36 26.15 -13.06
N GLU A 45 -10.88 27.32 -12.70
CA GLU A 45 -12.21 27.56 -12.17
C GLU A 45 -13.31 27.28 -13.20
N HIS A 46 -14.54 27.05 -12.72
CA HIS A 46 -15.81 27.08 -13.49
C HIS A 46 -16.46 25.75 -13.97
N ALA A 47 -16.44 24.66 -13.18
CA ALA A 47 -17.26 23.46 -13.50
C ALA A 47 -17.73 22.62 -12.29
N SER A 48 -18.17 23.25 -11.20
CA SER A 48 -18.33 22.63 -9.87
C SER A 48 -19.29 21.42 -9.71
N LEU A 49 -20.09 21.07 -10.73
CA LEU A 49 -21.00 19.90 -10.66
C LEU A 49 -20.68 18.82 -11.70
N LEU A 50 -20.33 19.20 -12.93
CA LEU A 50 -19.94 18.25 -13.99
C LEU A 50 -18.48 17.77 -13.83
N SER A 51 -17.60 18.57 -13.18
CA SER A 51 -16.23 18.15 -12.87
C SER A 51 -16.20 17.03 -11.82
N ASN A 52 -17.16 16.99 -10.88
CA ASN A 52 -17.22 15.94 -9.86
C ASN A 52 -17.53 14.56 -10.47
N ILE A 53 -18.39 14.52 -11.49
CA ILE A 53 -18.75 13.29 -12.21
C ILE A 53 -17.61 12.88 -13.15
N LYS A 54 -17.00 13.83 -13.87
CA LYS A 54 -15.82 13.56 -14.71
C LYS A 54 -14.59 13.17 -13.90
N SER A 55 -14.35 13.75 -12.72
CA SER A 55 -13.23 13.39 -11.84
C SER A 55 -13.43 12.01 -11.23
N LEU A 56 -14.67 11.60 -10.90
CA LEU A 56 -14.96 10.22 -10.51
C LEU A 56 -14.65 9.23 -11.64
N MET A 57 -15.00 9.59 -12.88
CA MET A 57 -14.81 8.76 -14.08
C MET A 57 -13.35 8.76 -14.56
N TRP A 58 -12.61 9.87 -14.43
CA TRP A 58 -11.17 9.93 -14.72
C TRP A 58 -10.32 9.30 -13.60
N LYS A 59 -10.68 9.46 -12.32
CA LYS A 59 -10.10 8.68 -11.21
C LYS A 59 -10.23 7.18 -11.45
N LYS A 60 -11.31 6.72 -12.09
CA LYS A 60 -11.47 5.32 -12.53
C LYS A 60 -10.59 4.96 -13.73
N LYS A 61 -10.27 5.89 -14.63
CA LYS A 61 -9.61 5.62 -15.92
C LYS A 61 -8.08 5.78 -15.88
N THR A 62 -7.53 6.50 -14.90
CA THR A 62 -6.07 6.74 -14.75
C THR A 62 -5.50 6.27 -13.40
N ASN A 63 -6.25 5.46 -12.64
CA ASN A 63 -5.75 4.79 -11.44
C ASN A 63 -4.71 3.73 -11.83
N LYS A 64 -3.52 4.17 -12.27
CA LYS A 64 -2.32 3.34 -12.19
C LYS A 64 -2.22 2.96 -10.73
N VAL A 65 -2.55 1.71 -10.43
CA VAL A 65 -2.50 1.14 -9.09
C VAL A 65 -1.14 1.52 -8.50
N PHE A 66 -1.13 2.22 -7.36
CA PHE A 66 0.11 2.66 -6.74
C PHE A 66 0.67 1.50 -5.94
N PHE A 67 1.78 0.94 -6.43
CA PHE A 67 2.44 -0.20 -5.82
C PHE A 67 3.96 0.00 -5.74
N TYR A 68 4.57 -0.72 -4.79
CA TYR A 68 6.00 -0.96 -4.75
C TYR A 68 6.27 -2.39 -5.24
N SER A 69 7.34 -2.56 -6.02
CA SER A 69 7.87 -3.87 -6.37
C SER A 69 8.95 -4.21 -5.35
N ILE A 70 8.80 -5.31 -4.62
CA ILE A 70 9.70 -5.74 -3.53
C ILE A 70 10.01 -7.22 -3.78
N GLY A 71 11.27 -7.56 -4.00
CA GLY A 71 11.66 -8.95 -4.30
C GLY A 71 10.93 -9.54 -5.52
N GLY A 72 10.59 -8.71 -6.51
CA GLY A 72 9.83 -9.12 -7.69
C GLY A 72 8.31 -9.26 -7.49
N LEU A 73 7.80 -9.09 -6.26
CA LEU A 73 6.37 -9.09 -5.96
C LEU A 73 5.81 -7.67 -5.85
N HIS A 74 4.56 -7.49 -6.24
CA HIS A 74 3.91 -6.19 -6.18
C HIS A 74 3.08 -6.03 -4.90
N PHE A 75 3.25 -4.89 -4.26
CA PHE A 75 2.60 -4.56 -3.00
C PHE A 75 1.92 -3.19 -3.08
N THR A 76 0.61 -3.16 -2.85
CA THR A 76 -0.13 -1.93 -2.54
C THR A 76 0.00 -1.56 -1.05
N LEU A 77 -0.37 -0.33 -0.69
CA LEU A 77 -0.44 0.09 0.72
C LEU A 77 -1.35 -0.82 1.56
N GLU A 78 -2.49 -1.20 1.00
CA GLU A 78 -3.46 -2.08 1.65
C GLU A 78 -2.90 -3.48 1.89
N GLU A 79 -2.18 -4.03 0.92
CA GLU A 79 -1.57 -5.36 1.02
C GLU A 79 -0.40 -5.38 2.00
N LEU A 80 0.41 -4.32 2.06
CA LEU A 80 1.44 -4.18 3.09
C LEU A 80 0.81 -4.08 4.49
N LYS A 81 -0.16 -3.18 4.67
CA LYS A 81 -0.78 -2.94 5.98
C LYS A 81 -1.56 -4.14 6.48
N HIS A 82 -2.48 -4.65 5.67
CA HIS A 82 -3.43 -5.66 6.09
C HIS A 82 -2.95 -7.08 5.78
N GLY A 83 -2.23 -7.27 4.67
CA GLY A 83 -1.69 -8.56 4.23
C GLY A 83 -0.43 -8.96 4.99
N VAL A 84 0.57 -8.07 5.05
CA VAL A 84 1.87 -8.39 5.66
C VAL A 84 1.91 -7.99 7.14
N LEU A 85 1.86 -6.69 7.44
CA LEU A 85 2.13 -6.14 8.78
C LEU A 85 1.08 -6.50 9.84
N ARG A 86 -0.16 -6.79 9.43
CA ARG A 86 -1.23 -7.26 10.33
C ARG A 86 -1.45 -8.77 10.29
N GLY A 87 -0.50 -9.55 9.78
CA GLY A 87 -0.62 -11.01 9.75
C GLY A 87 -1.79 -11.49 8.87
N ASN A 88 -2.01 -10.83 7.73
CA ASN A 88 -3.13 -11.07 6.82
C ASN A 88 -4.52 -11.05 7.49
N ARG A 89 -4.70 -10.30 8.57
CA ARG A 89 -6.01 -10.18 9.24
C ARG A 89 -7.00 -9.43 8.36
N LYS A 90 -8.27 -9.85 8.39
CA LYS A 90 -9.36 -9.14 7.71
C LYS A 90 -9.28 -7.65 8.04
N LYS A 91 -9.37 -6.82 7.01
CA LYS A 91 -9.46 -5.37 7.18
C LYS A 91 -10.83 -5.02 7.79
N PRO A 92 -10.93 -3.91 8.53
CA PRO A 92 -12.22 -3.45 9.04
C PRO A 92 -13.26 -3.37 7.92
N GLY A 93 -14.42 -3.98 8.12
CA GLY A 93 -15.51 -4.01 7.14
C GLY A 93 -15.33 -4.98 5.96
N ALA A 94 -14.24 -5.75 5.88
CA ALA A 94 -14.10 -6.78 4.85
C ALA A 94 -14.50 -8.17 5.31
N ILE A 95 -15.13 -8.89 4.38
CA ILE A 95 -15.52 -10.30 4.55
C ILE A 95 -14.32 -11.22 4.33
N LEU A 96 -13.46 -10.89 3.37
CA LEU A 96 -12.30 -11.69 2.95
C LEU A 96 -10.98 -11.10 3.47
N ARG A 97 -9.95 -11.96 3.53
CA ARG A 97 -8.57 -11.55 3.84
C ARG A 97 -7.98 -10.80 2.64
N THR A 98 -6.92 -10.03 2.88
CA THR A 98 -6.29 -9.22 1.83
C THR A 98 -5.45 -10.07 0.88
N LEU A 99 -4.69 -11.04 1.42
CA LEU A 99 -3.93 -12.01 0.64
C LEU A 99 -4.66 -13.35 0.63
N GLY A 100 -4.71 -14.00 -0.55
CA GLY A 100 -5.28 -15.33 -0.73
C GLY A 100 -4.37 -16.45 -0.22
N GLY A 101 -4.90 -17.67 -0.11
CA GLY A 101 -4.14 -18.81 0.41
C GLY A 101 -2.99 -19.31 -0.49
N TYR A 102 -3.03 -18.97 -1.78
CA TYR A 102 -1.99 -19.31 -2.77
C TYR A 102 -1.17 -18.08 -3.21
N ASP A 103 -1.25 -17.00 -2.45
CA ASP A 103 -0.52 -15.77 -2.78
C ASP A 103 0.93 -15.90 -2.32
N ASP A 104 1.90 -15.79 -3.23
CA ASP A 104 3.34 -15.89 -2.95
C ASP A 104 3.79 -14.89 -1.88
N ARG A 105 3.10 -13.75 -1.75
CA ARG A 105 3.41 -12.73 -0.72
C ARG A 105 3.10 -13.21 0.69
N SER A 106 2.34 -14.31 0.81
CA SER A 106 2.02 -14.91 2.10
C SER A 106 3.25 -15.45 2.83
N GLN A 107 4.35 -15.70 2.11
CA GLN A 107 5.63 -16.09 2.70
C GLN A 107 6.21 -15.04 3.66
N PHE A 108 5.77 -13.78 3.54
CA PHE A 108 6.21 -12.66 4.38
C PHE A 108 5.27 -12.34 5.53
N ILE A 109 4.20 -13.12 5.72
CA ILE A 109 3.24 -12.91 6.79
C ILE A 109 3.95 -13.11 8.12
N THR A 110 4.07 -12.04 8.90
CA THR A 110 4.59 -12.12 10.26
C THR A 110 3.48 -12.65 11.16
N GLU A 111 3.56 -13.92 11.57
CA GLU A 111 2.56 -14.55 12.44
C GLU A 111 2.54 -13.95 13.86
N GLU A 112 3.62 -13.29 14.27
CA GLU A 112 3.66 -12.58 15.54
C GLU A 112 2.71 -11.39 15.54
N ASN A 113 1.99 -11.29 16.65
CA ASN A 113 0.96 -10.30 16.93
C ASN A 113 1.61 -8.95 17.24
N TYR A 114 2.40 -8.42 16.30
CA TYR A 114 3.03 -7.12 16.44
C TYR A 114 1.96 -6.04 16.42
N ASP A 115 2.06 -5.14 17.38
CA ASP A 115 1.08 -4.10 17.61
C ASP A 115 1.08 -3.10 16.43
N PRO A 116 -0.05 -2.95 15.71
CA PRO A 116 -0.15 -2.03 14.59
C PRO A 116 0.01 -0.55 14.98
N ARG A 117 0.04 -0.21 16.29
CA ARG A 117 0.29 1.15 16.79
C ARG A 117 1.72 1.67 16.55
N ILE A 118 2.62 0.83 16.04
CA ILE A 118 3.97 1.24 15.60
C ILE A 118 3.92 2.00 14.24
N LEU A 119 2.78 1.96 13.55
CA LEU A 119 2.58 2.75 12.33
C LEU A 119 2.36 4.22 12.70
N PHE A 120 3.34 5.08 12.42
CA PHE A 120 3.20 6.54 12.59
C PHE A 120 2.06 7.15 11.78
N VAL A 121 1.54 6.41 10.79
CA VAL A 121 0.45 6.86 9.92
C VAL A 121 -0.60 5.76 9.80
N CYS A 122 -1.77 6.01 10.40
CA CYS A 122 -2.91 5.09 10.49
C CYS A 122 -3.94 5.31 9.39
#